data_AF-A0A969GE17-F1
#
_entry.id   AF-A0A969GE17-F1
#
_cell.length_a   1.000
_cell.length_b   1.000
_cell.length_c   1.000
_cell.angle_alpha   90.00
_cell.angle_beta   90.00
_cell.angle_gamma   90.00
#
_symmetry.space_group_name_H-M   'P 1'
#
loop_
_entity.id
_entity.type
_entity.pdbx_description
1 polymer ?
#
loop_
_entity_poly.entity_id
_entity_poly.type
_entity_poly.pdbx_seq_one_letter_code
_entity_poly.pdbx_strand_id
1 'polypeptide(L)' 'MENQNTKRTVFMISGAMDALLGGVALLIYFGVIPVDLDIPRLAVGIIGGILFFSGVAVFTYFFTRTDS' A
#
# COMPACT_ATOMS: atom_id res chain seq x y z
N MET A 1 -26.00 11.59 -5.13
CA MET A 1 -25.19 10.77 -6.06
C MET A 1 -23.72 11.20 -6.13
N GLU A 2 -23.29 12.24 -5.41
CA GLU A 2 -21.88 12.70 -5.37
C GLU A 2 -20.98 11.89 -4.42
N ASN A 3 -21.55 11.31 -3.37
CA ASN A 3 -20.81 10.69 -2.27
C ASN A 3 -20.14 9.34 -2.62
N GLN A 4 -20.63 8.62 -3.63
CA GLN A 4 -20.14 7.27 -3.97
C GLN A 4 -18.83 7.33 -4.77
N ASN A 5 -18.73 8.28 -5.70
CA ASN A 5 -17.49 8.58 -6.43
C ASN A 5 -16.40 9.11 -5.48
N THR A 6 -16.73 10.02 -4.57
CA THR A 6 -15.76 10.54 -3.58
C THR A 6 -15.21 9.42 -2.69
N LYS A 7 -16.07 8.54 -2.16
CA LYS A 7 -15.62 7.39 -1.36
C LYS A 7 -14.68 6.47 -2.14
N ARG A 8 -15.02 6.14 -3.38
CA ARG A 8 -14.21 5.28 -4.25
C ARG A 8 -12.83 5.90 -4.55
N THR A 9 -12.78 7.21 -4.81
CA THR A 9 -11.52 7.95 -4.98
C THR A 9 -10.67 7.93 -3.72
N VAL A 10 -11.27 8.15 -2.54
CA VAL A 10 -10.54 8.11 -1.25
C VAL A 10 -9.96 6.72 -0.99
N PHE A 11 -10.71 5.65 -1.25
CA PHE A 11 -10.20 4.28 -1.10
C PHE A 11 -9.08 3.94 -2.09
N MET A 12 -9.16 4.43 -3.34
CA MET A 12 -8.04 4.30 -4.28
C MET A 12 -6.80 5.04 -3.77
N ILE A 13 -6.92 6.30 -3.34
CA ILE A 13 -5.78 7.07 -2.83
C ILE A 13 -5.18 6.39 -1.60
N SER A 14 -6.00 5.91 -0.67
CA SER A 14 -5.55 5.16 0.49
C SER A 14 -4.80 3.89 0.09
N GLY A 15 -5.35 3.07 -0.81
CA GLY A 15 -4.70 1.86 -1.27
C GLY A 15 -3.38 2.14 -2.00
N ALA A 16 -3.32 3.21 -2.80
CA ALA A 16 -2.10 3.66 -3.45
C ALA A 16 -1.03 4.12 -2.44
N MET A 17 -1.44 4.80 -1.37
CA MET A 17 -0.52 5.21 -0.30
C MET A 17 -0.01 4.04 0.51
N ASP A 18 -0.86 3.09 0.87
CA ASP A 18 -0.48 1.86 1.56
C ASP A 18 0.47 1.02 0.69
N ALA A 19 0.21 0.94 -0.61
CA ALA A 19 1.10 0.30 -1.57
C ALA A 19 2.46 1.01 -1.64
N LEU A 20 2.49 2.34 -1.70
CA LEU A 20 3.75 3.09 -1.75
C LEU A 20 4.56 2.93 -0.45
N LEU A 21 3.93 3.06 0.70
CA LEU A 21 4.58 2.88 2.01
C LEU A 21 5.07 1.45 2.20
N GLY A 22 4.26 0.45 1.83
CA GLY A 22 4.66 -0.94 1.83
C GLY A 22 5.83 -1.22 0.88
N GLY A 23 5.82 -0.59 -0.29
CA GLY A 23 6.90 -0.69 -1.28
C GLY A 23 8.20 -0.11 -0.76
N VAL A 24 8.16 1.06 -0.12
CA VAL A 24 9.34 1.66 0.53
C VAL A 24 9.87 0.76 1.65
N ALA A 25 8.99 0.21 2.50
CA ALA A 25 9.38 -0.73 3.54
C ALA A 25 10.04 -2.00 2.96
N LEU A 26 9.53 -2.53 1.84
CA LEU A 26 10.15 -3.65 1.13
C LEU A 26 11.52 -3.28 0.53
N LEU A 27 11.68 -2.08 -0.02
CA LEU A 27 12.97 -1.60 -0.52
C LEU A 27 14.02 -1.50 0.60
N ILE A 28 13.60 -1.08 1.80
CA ILE A 28 14.45 -1.10 3.00
C ILE A 28 14.78 -2.55 3.39
N TYR A 29 13.80 -3.46 3.35
CA TYR A 29 14.00 -4.88 3.66
C TYR A 29 15.03 -5.55 2.73
N PHE A 30 14.92 -5.33 1.42
CA PHE A 30 15.86 -5.86 0.41
C PHE A 30 17.21 -5.13 0.40
N GLY A 31 17.39 -4.10 1.23
CA GLY A 31 18.64 -3.36 1.34
C GLY A 31 18.92 -2.46 0.13
N VAL A 32 17.91 -2.15 -0.69
CA VAL A 32 18.02 -1.17 -1.78
C VAL A 32 18.21 0.23 -1.20
N ILE A 33 17.50 0.52 -0.09
CA ILE A 33 17.69 1.75 0.69
C ILE A 33 18.45 1.36 1.97
N PRO A 34 19.69 1.86 2.17
CA PRO A 34 20.48 1.55 3.36
C PRO A 34 19.95 2.37 4.54
N VAL A 35 18.87 1.88 5.15
CA VAL A 35 18.32 2.42 6.39
C VAL A 35 18.61 1.43 7.51
N ASP A 36 19.33 1.89 8.53
CA ASP A 36 19.45 1.16 9.79
C ASP A 36 18.29 1.53 10.69
N LEU A 37 17.49 0.52 11.04
CA LEU A 37 16.34 0.64 11.92
C LEU A 37 16.61 -0.25 13.14
N ASP A 38 16.28 0.23 14.34
CA ASP A 38 16.38 -0.53 15.59
C ASP A 38 15.40 -1.73 15.67
N ILE A 39 14.56 -1.91 14.65
CA ILE A 39 13.58 -2.99 14.54
C ILE A 39 14.09 -4.15 13.69
N PRO A 40 13.69 -5.40 13.99
CA PRO A 40 14.09 -6.57 13.21
C PRO A 40 13.77 -6.39 11.73
N ARG A 41 14.77 -6.55 10.86
CA ARG A 41 14.60 -6.40 9.41
C ARG A 41 13.46 -7.29 8.87
N LEU A 42 13.30 -8.49 9.43
CA LEU A 42 12.21 -9.41 9.09
C LEU A 42 10.82 -8.82 9.39
N ALA A 43 10.66 -8.05 10.48
CA ALA A 43 9.41 -7.35 10.78
C ALA A 43 9.11 -6.25 9.75
N VAL A 44 10.12 -5.51 9.29
CA VAL A 44 9.97 -4.51 8.22
C VAL A 44 9.51 -5.17 6.92
N GLY A 45 10.09 -6.32 6.56
CA GLY A 45 9.68 -7.10 5.39
C GLY A 45 8.24 -7.60 5.48
N ILE A 46 7.81 -8.12 6.63
CA ILE A 46 6.43 -8.59 6.83
C ILE A 46 5.45 -7.42 6.77
N ILE A 47 5.70 -6.34 7.52
CA ILE A 47 4.84 -5.16 7.56
C ILE A 47 4.75 -4.53 6.18
N GLY A 48 5.90 -4.35 5.51
CA GLY A 48 5.98 -3.81 4.17
C GLY A 48 5.25 -4.68 3.14
N GLY A 49 5.41 -6.00 3.22
CA GLY A 49 4.70 -6.95 2.38
C GLY A 49 3.19 -6.85 2.56
N ILE A 50 2.69 -6.90 3.80
CA ILE A 50 1.26 -6.81 4.08
C ILE A 50 0.68 -5.48 3.57
N LEU A 51 1.34 -4.36 3.87
CA LEU A 51 0.93 -3.03 3.39
C LEU A 51 0.93 -2.95 1.87
N PHE A 52 1.97 -3.47 1.22
CA PHE A 52 2.12 -3.44 -0.23
C PHE A 52 1.00 -4.24 -0.90
N PHE A 53 0.85 -5.52 -0.53
CA PHE A 53 -0.14 -6.40 -1.15
C PHE A 53 -1.57 -5.98 -0.82
N SER A 54 -1.84 -5.54 0.41
CA SER A 54 -3.15 -5.01 0.81
C SER A 54 -3.49 -3.72 0.05
N GLY A 55 -2.56 -2.77 -0.01
CA GLY A 55 -2.73 -1.51 -0.73
C GLY A 55 -2.97 -1.72 -2.22
N VAL A 56 -2.17 -2.58 -2.86
CA VAL A 56 -2.35 -2.94 -4.28
C VAL A 56 -3.70 -3.63 -4.51
N ALA A 57 -4.12 -4.53 -3.62
CA ALA A 57 -5.41 -5.21 -3.74
C ALA A 57 -6.58 -4.23 -3.63
N VAL A 58 -6.58 -3.35 -2.62
CA VAL A 58 -7.60 -2.33 -2.42
C VAL A 58 -7.63 -1.35 -3.59
N PHE A 59 -6.46 -0.85 -4.01
CA PHE A 59 -6.34 0.05 -5.16
C PHE A 59 -6.91 -0.60 -6.41
N THR A 60 -6.47 -1.82 -6.74
CA THR A 60 -6.90 -2.55 -7.94
C THR A 60 -8.39 -2.84 -7.89
N TYR A 61 -8.93 -3.23 -6.74
CA TYR A 61 -10.36 -3.49 -6.55
C TYR A 61 -11.22 -2.25 -6.85
N PHE A 62 -10.90 -1.10 -6.26
CA PHE A 62 -11.67 0.13 -6.51
C PHE A 62 -11.38 0.76 -7.89
N PHE A 63 -10.21 0.47 -8.46
CA PHE A 63 -9.86 0.88 -9.82
C PHE A 63 -10.68 0.10 -10.87
N THR A 64 -10.72 -1.23 -10.76
CA THR A 64 -11.44 -2.12 -11.70
C THR A 64 -12.94 -2.16 -11.48
N ARG A 65 -13.43 -1.78 -10.30
CA ARG A 65 -14.87 -1.66 -10.04
C ARG A 65 -15.41 -0.39 -10.71
N THR A 66 -15.60 -0.42 -12.02
CA THR A 66 -16.43 0.55 -12.74
C THR A 66 -17.89 0.33 -12.35
N ASP A 67 -18.59 1.40 -11.99
CA ASP A 67 -20.00 1.39 -11.61
C ASP A 67 -20.85 0.59 -12.62
N SER A 68 -21.37 -0.55 -12.19
CA SER A 68 -22.49 -1.26 -12.82
C SER A 68 -23.73 -1.06 -11.95
#